data_AF-A0AAW9K4E4-F1
#
_entry.id   AF-A0AAW9K4E4-F1
#
_cell.length_a   1.000
_cell.length_b   1.000
_cell.length_c   1.000
_cell.angle_alpha   90.00
_cell.angle_beta   90.00
_cell.angle_gamma   90.00
#
_symmetry.space_group_name_H-M   'P 1'
#
loop_
_entity.id
_entity.type
_entity.pdbx_description
1 polymer ?
#
loop_
_entity_poly.entity_id
_entity_poly.type
_entity_poly.pdbx_seq_one_letter_code
_entity_poly.pdbx_strand_id
1 'polypeptide(L)' 'MYKVEINGVQMKFIREFFDNYEDNKVKLIVNDDSNRIKIVYSAETSLTANELEAYLKSEFKTKSKYGTTLYYTLNVK' A
#
# COMPACT_ATOMS: atom_id res chain seq x y z
N MET A 1 -0.93 6.33 -13.92
CA MET A 1 -0.10 5.56 -12.97
C MET A 1 0.13 6.46 -11.77
N TYR A 2 -0.22 5.99 -10.57
CA TYR A 2 -0.10 6.78 -9.34
C TYR A 2 1.08 6.30 -8.50
N LYS A 3 1.63 7.17 -7.65
CA LYS A 3 2.61 6.80 -6.61
C LYS A 3 1.89 6.57 -5.29
N VAL A 4 2.05 5.38 -4.72
CA VAL A 4 1.51 5.04 -3.41
C VAL A 4 2.65 5.05 -2.41
N GLU A 5 2.58 5.94 -1.43
CA GLU A 5 3.57 6.05 -0.36
C GLU A 5 2.96 5.49 0.94
N ILE A 6 3.61 4.48 1.52
CA ILE A 6 3.21 3.90 2.79
C ILE A 6 4.31 4.13 3.82
N ASN A 7 3.95 4.73 4.96
CA ASN A 7 4.87 4.95 6.07
C ASN A 7 4.40 4.17 7.31
N GLY A 8 5.33 3.59 8.05
CA GLY A 8 5.04 2.83 9.26
C GLY A 8 6.30 2.27 9.92
N VAL A 9 6.28 2.13 11.24
CA VAL A 9 7.44 1.62 12.01
C VAL A 9 7.64 0.12 11.79
N GLN A 10 6.55 -0.64 11.68
CA GLN A 10 6.56 -2.10 11.50
C GLN A 10 6.45 -2.48 10.02
N MET A 11 7.32 -1.89 9.20
CA MET A 11 7.26 -1.94 7.75
C MET A 11 7.34 -3.37 7.19
N LYS A 12 7.98 -4.31 7.90
CA LYS A 12 8.03 -5.73 7.52
C LYS A 12 6.64 -6.30 7.19
N PHE A 13 5.65 -6.10 8.07
CA PHE A 13 4.31 -6.66 7.88
C PHE A 13 3.51 -5.96 6.79
N ILE A 14 3.74 -4.65 6.60
CA ILE A 14 3.13 -3.88 5.51
C ILE A 14 3.67 -4.37 4.17
N ARG A 15 4.99 -4.58 4.08
CA ARG A 15 5.65 -5.10 2.87
C ARG A 15 5.20 -6.51 2.56
N GLU A 16 5.19 -7.41 3.54
CA GLU A 16 4.73 -8.79 3.34
C GLU A 16 3.31 -8.86 2.78
N PHE A 17 2.42 -7.92 3.12
CA PHE A 17 1.07 -7.89 2.56
C PHE A 17 1.03 -7.34 1.13
N PHE A 18 1.80 -6.28 0.84
CA PHE A 18 1.76 -5.59 -0.44
C PHE A 18 2.81 -6.09 -1.45
N ASP A 19 3.63 -7.07 -1.08
CA ASP A 19 4.62 -7.67 -1.96
C ASP A 19 3.93 -8.38 -3.12
N ASN A 20 4.27 -7.96 -4.34
CA ASN A 20 3.63 -8.42 -5.58
C ASN A 20 2.08 -8.32 -5.55
N TYR A 21 1.53 -7.32 -4.88
CA TYR A 21 0.09 -7.13 -4.78
C TYR A 21 -0.53 -6.86 -6.16
N GLU A 22 -1.42 -7.73 -6.59
CA GLU A 22 -2.20 -7.60 -7.81
C GLU A 22 -3.59 -8.20 -7.61
N ASP A 23 -4.61 -7.44 -7.98
CA ASP A 23 -5.99 -7.88 -8.04
C ASP A 23 -6.70 -7.30 -9.28
N ASN A 24 -8.02 -7.51 -9.36
CA ASN A 24 -8.84 -7.07 -10.49
C ASN A 24 -8.91 -5.55 -10.68
N LYS A 25 -8.48 -4.74 -9.71
CA LYS A 25 -8.56 -3.27 -9.69
C LYS A 25 -7.20 -2.59 -9.64
N VAL A 26 -6.22 -3.19 -8.96
CA VAL A 26 -4.93 -2.55 -8.68
C VAL A 26 -3.79 -3.55 -8.83
N LYS A 27 -2.73 -3.10 -9.50
CA LYS A 27 -1.40 -3.73 -9.48
C LYS A 27 -0.38 -2.78 -8.86
N LEU A 28 0.33 -3.24 -7.85
CA LEU A 28 1.42 -2.49 -7.21
C LEU A 28 2.77 -3.02 -7.65
N ILE A 29 3.66 -2.10 -8.00
CA ILE A 29 5.04 -2.39 -8.40
C ILE A 29 5.94 -1.61 -7.46
N VAL A 30 6.89 -2.28 -6.80
CA VAL A 30 7.84 -1.61 -5.89
C VAL A 30 8.65 -0.58 -6.68
N ASN A 31 8.64 0.67 -6.20
CA ASN A 31 9.37 1.79 -6.79
C ASN A 31 10.60 2.16 -5.93
N ASP A 32 10.43 2.27 -4.62
CA ASP A 32 11.53 2.50 -3.67
C ASP A 32 11.22 1.86 -2.32
N ASP A 33 12.12 0.99 -1.88
CA ASP A 33 12.01 0.22 -0.65
C ASP A 33 13.26 0.37 0.25
N SER A 34 14.16 1.29 -0.08
CA SER A 34 15.44 1.52 0.61
C SER A 34 15.27 2.01 2.06
N ASN A 35 14.13 2.64 2.36
CA ASN A 35 13.86 3.25 3.66
C ASN A 35 13.24 2.26 4.65
N ARG A 36 13.74 2.23 5.90
CA ARG A 36 13.26 1.30 6.94
C ARG A 36 11.82 1.51 7.40
N ILE A 37 11.30 2.74 7.27
CA ILE A 37 9.97 3.13 7.76
C ILE A 37 9.04 3.60 6.65
N LYS A 38 9.46 3.47 5.38
CA LYS A 38 8.69 3.91 4.21
C LYS A 38 8.86 2.91 3.07
N ILE A 39 7.81 2.75 2.27
CA ILE A 39 7.88 2.10 0.96
C ILE A 39 7.05 2.88 -0.05
N VAL A 40 7.53 2.94 -1.28
CA VAL A 40 6.85 3.59 -2.39
C VAL A 40 6.56 2.55 -3.46
N TYR A 41 5.31 2.49 -3.89
CA TYR A 41 4.86 1.69 -5.03
C TYR A 41 4.43 2.60 -6.18
N SER A 42 4.54 2.10 -7.40
CA SER A 42 3.79 2.58 -8.55
C SER A 42 2.52 1.73 -8.66
N ALA A 43 1.37 2.38 -8.84
CA ALA A 43 0.08 1.72 -8.98
C ALA A 43 -0.46 1.86 -10.40
N GLU A 44 -0.78 0.71 -11.00
CA GLU A 44 -1.59 0.60 -12.20
C GLU A 44 -3.02 0.30 -11.80
N THR A 45 -3.94 1.20 -12.16
CA THR A 45 -5.36 1.11 -11.81
C THR A 45 -6.19 2.05 -12.67
N SER A 46 -7.48 1.77 -12.78
CA SER A 46 -8.49 2.68 -13.31
C SER A 46 -9.16 3.56 -12.23
N LEU A 47 -8.88 3.30 -10.94
CA LEU A 47 -9.40 4.08 -9.82
C LEU A 47 -8.79 5.49 -9.81
N THR A 48 -9.54 6.48 -9.34
CA THR A 48 -8.97 7.80 -9.01
C THR A 48 -8.05 7.72 -7.80
N ALA A 49 -7.22 8.74 -7.57
CA ALA A 49 -6.28 8.77 -6.44
C ALA A 49 -6.98 8.56 -5.07
N ASN A 50 -8.12 9.22 -4.85
CA ASN A 50 -8.89 9.11 -3.60
C ASN A 50 -9.49 7.72 -3.43
N GLU A 51 -10.04 7.14 -4.50
CA GLU A 51 -10.60 5.79 -4.47
C GLU A 51 -9.51 4.75 -4.25
N LEU A 52 -8.36 4.89 -4.89
CA LEU A 52 -7.22 4.00 -4.70
C LEU A 52 -6.71 4.03 -3.26
N GLU A 53 -6.59 5.23 -2.67
CA GLU A 53 -6.14 5.38 -1.29
C GLU A 53 -7.10 4.69 -0.30
N ALA A 54 -8.41 4.96 -0.46
CA ALA A 54 -9.44 4.35 0.37
C ALA A 54 -9.48 2.82 0.16
N TYR A 55 -9.34 2.36 -1.08
CA TYR A 55 -9.33 0.95 -1.44
C TYR A 55 -8.18 0.21 -0.77
N LEU A 56 -6.93 0.65 -0.96
CA LEU A 56 -5.75 -0.01 -0.39
C LEU A 56 -5.75 0.02 1.14
N LYS A 57 -6.24 1.11 1.76
CA LYS A 57 -6.45 1.16 3.21
C LYS A 57 -7.45 0.12 3.68
N SER A 58 -8.56 -0.03 2.97
CA SER A 58 -9.60 -1.02 3.29
C SER A 58 -9.10 -2.45 3.10
N GLU A 59 -8.43 -2.74 1.99
CA GLU A 59 -7.85 -4.05 1.68
C GLU A 59 -6.86 -4.48 2.77
N PHE A 60 -5.93 -3.60 3.16
CA PHE A 60 -5.00 -3.90 4.24
C PHE A 60 -5.73 -4.17 5.56
N LYS A 61 -6.68 -3.30 5.95
CA LYS A 61 -7.43 -3.45 7.21
C LYS A 61 -8.28 -4.72 7.27
N THR A 62 -8.84 -5.15 6.15
CA THR A 62 -9.80 -6.26 6.10
C THR A 62 -9.14 -7.60 5.86
N LYS A 63 -8.06 -7.65 5.07
CA LYS A 63 -7.40 -8.90 4.68
C LYS A 63 -6.09 -9.17 5.43
N SER A 64 -5.40 -8.15 5.94
CA SER A 64 -4.20 -8.37 6.74
C SER A 64 -4.56 -8.76 8.17
N LYS A 65 -3.83 -9.73 8.73
CA LYS A 65 -3.89 -10.07 10.16
C LYS A 65 -3.48 -8.89 11.06
N TYR A 66 -2.75 -7.91 10.51
CA TYR A 66 -2.17 -6.80 11.24
C TYR A 66 -2.82 -5.45 10.90
N GLY A 67 -3.72 -5.39 9.91
CA GLY A 67 -4.19 -4.12 9.35
C GLY A 67 -4.95 -3.24 10.34
N THR A 68 -5.60 -3.83 11.34
CA THR A 68 -6.34 -3.12 12.39
C THR A 68 -5.47 -2.69 13.59
N THR A 69 -4.27 -3.27 13.75
CA THR A 69 -3.41 -3.06 14.92
C THR A 69 -2.18 -2.22 14.60
N LEU A 70 -1.76 -2.16 13.34
CA LEU A 70 -0.61 -1.37 12.93
C LEU A 70 -0.96 0.11 12.74
N TYR A 71 -0.09 0.98 13.24
CA TYR A 71 -0.12 2.39 12.91
C TYR A 71 0.67 2.66 11.62
N TYR A 72 -0.01 3.17 10.60
CA TYR A 72 0.58 3.47 9.29
C TYR A 72 -0.15 4.64 8.62
N THR A 73 0.53 5.28 7.66
CA THR A 73 -0.09 6.18 6.70
C THR A 73 0.04 5.60 5.30
N LEU A 74 -0.95 5.84 4.45
CA LEU A 74 -0.96 5.48 3.04
C LEU A 74 -1.51 6.68 2.28
N ASN A 75 -0.71 7.23 1.38
CA ASN A 75 -1.04 8.42 0.59
C ASN A 75 -0.83 8.13 -0.89
N VAL A 76 -1.75 8.56 -1.74
CA VAL A 76 -1.65 8.42 -3.20
C VAL A 76 -1.31 9.78 -3.83
N LYS A 77 -0.27 9.83 -4.67
CA LYS A 77 0.24 11.02 -5.37
C LYS A 77 0.27 10.83 -6.88
#